data_AF-A0A4Y2DFB3-F1
#
_entry.id   AF-A0A4Y2DFB3-F1
#
_cell.length_a   1.000
_cell.length_b   1.000
_cell.length_c   1.000
_cell.angle_alpha   90.00
_cell.angle_beta   90.00
_cell.angle_gamma   90.00
#
_symmetry.space_group_name_H-M   'P 1'
#
loop_
_entity.id
_entity.type
_entity.pdbx_description
1 polymer ?
#
loop_
_entity_poly.entity_id
_entity_poly.type
_entity_poly.pdbx_seq_one_letter_code
_entity_poly.pdbx_strand_id
1 'polypeptide(L)'
;MYPNITAVLTTLMESQKQLLERQINSPNVKQITSTNDTANSIQTFQGNKMDNASEWIKEVERISTLANYANELKLTNAISRLAGSAKNWQITQGYRYNDWSEWKAAITSR
;
A
#
# COMPACT_ATOMS: atom_id res chain seq x y z
N MET A 1 19.56 47.41 29.00
CA MET A 1 19.30 47.42 27.55
C MET A 1 18.15 46.45 27.31
N TYR A 2 16.94 46.94 27.03
CA TYR A 2 15.78 46.07 26.85
C TYR A 2 15.87 45.34 25.51
N PRO A 3 15.49 44.04 25.44
CA PRO A 3 15.46 43.32 24.18
C PRO A 3 14.49 44.02 23.21
N ASN A 4 14.95 44.26 21.99
CA ASN A 4 14.12 44.85 20.94
C ASN A 4 13.06 43.81 20.54
N ILE A 5 11.87 43.95 21.11
CA ILE A 5 10.72 43.03 20.90
C ILE A 5 10.44 42.84 19.40
N THR A 6 10.63 43.89 18.60
CA THR A 6 10.49 43.83 17.14
C THR A 6 11.49 42.86 16.51
N ALA A 7 12.75 42.88 16.95
CA ALA A 7 13.77 41.97 16.43
C ALA A 7 13.42 40.50 16.78
N VAL A 8 12.93 40.25 17.99
CA VAL A 8 12.51 38.90 18.42
C VAL A 8 11.33 38.40 17.58
N LEU A 9 10.34 39.24 17.33
CA LEU A 9 9.17 38.90 16.51
C LEU A 9 9.57 38.63 15.06
N THR A 10 10.45 39.45 14.48
CA THR A 10 10.94 39.24 13.11
C THR A 10 11.70 37.92 12.99
N THR A 11 12.59 37.61 13.93
CA THR A 11 13.34 36.33 13.91
C THR A 11 12.41 35.13 14.08
N LEU A 12 11.38 35.23 14.91
CA LEU A 12 10.39 34.16 15.09
C LEU A 12 9.62 33.89 13.78
N MET A 13 9.15 34.94 13.11
CA MET A 13 8.43 34.80 11.83
C MET A 13 9.33 34.18 10.75
N GLU A 14 10.58 34.62 10.64
CA GLU A 14 11.53 34.08 9.67
C GLU A 14 11.83 32.60 9.94
N SER A 15 11.98 32.23 11.22
CA SER A 15 12.18 30.83 11.61
C SER A 15 10.96 29.96 11.29
N GLN A 16 9.74 30.47 11.48
CA GLN A 16 8.52 29.74 11.14
C GLN A 16 8.39 29.54 9.63
N LYS A 17 8.69 30.57 8.83
CA LYS A 17 8.70 30.48 7.36
C LYS A 17 9.68 29.42 6.86
N GLN A 18 10.90 29.43 7.36
CA GLN A 18 11.93 28.44 6.97
C GLN A 18 11.55 27.01 7.37
N LEU A 19 10.90 26.81 8.52
CA LEU A 19 10.40 25.50 8.93
C LEU A 19 9.32 24.99 7.98
N LEU A 20 8.40 25.87 7.56
CA LEU A 20 7.33 25.53 6.61
C LEU A 20 7.90 25.15 5.24
N GLU A 21 8.88 25.92 4.74
CA GLU A 21 9.54 25.64 3.45
C GLU A 21 10.31 24.31 3.47
N ARG A 22 10.95 23.96 4.60
CA ARG A 22 11.63 22.66 4.78
C ARG A 22 10.67 21.48 4.84
N GLN A 23 9.46 21.67 5.36
CA GLN A 23 8.43 20.63 5.37
C GLN A 23 7.87 20.37 3.96
N ILE A 24 7.65 21.43 3.18
CA ILE A 24 7.10 21.33 1.82
C ILE A 24 8.13 20.76 0.84
N ASN A 25 9.40 21.15 0.98
CA ASN A 25 10.47 20.79 0.03
C ASN A 25 11.33 19.60 0.50
N SER A 26 10.91 18.86 1.53
CA SER A 26 11.66 17.68 1.95
C SER A 26 11.59 16.61 0.85
N PRO A 27 12.73 16.12 0.32
CA PRO A 27 12.74 15.02 -0.65
C PRO A 27 12.20 13.70 -0.06
N ASN A 28 11.94 13.66 1.25
CA ASN A 28 11.31 12.55 1.95
C ASN A 28 9.80 12.71 2.15
N VAL A 29 9.14 13.69 1.51
CA VAL A 29 7.69 13.60 1.32
C VAL A 29 7.44 12.41 0.39
N LYS A 30 7.35 11.20 0.95
CA LYS A 30 6.60 10.13 0.31
C LYS A 30 5.25 10.74 0.06
N GLN A 31 5.00 11.08 -1.20
CA GLN A 31 3.73 11.60 -1.65
C GLN A 31 2.68 10.58 -1.21
N ILE A 32 1.99 10.84 -0.09
CA ILE A 32 0.84 10.06 0.31
C ILE A 32 -0.26 10.58 -0.62
N THR A 33 -0.23 10.14 -1.87
CA THR A 33 -1.45 10.05 -2.64
C THR A 33 -2.38 9.22 -1.78
N SER A 34 -3.37 9.88 -1.18
CA SER A 34 -4.57 9.24 -0.67
C SER A 34 -5.31 8.66 -1.88
N THR A 35 -4.73 7.64 -2.53
CA THR A 35 -5.48 6.72 -3.34
C THR A 35 -6.46 6.07 -2.38
N ASN A 36 -7.76 6.16 -2.68
CA ASN A 36 -8.76 5.30 -2.06
C ASN A 36 -8.19 3.89 -1.99
N ASP A 37 -8.37 3.17 -0.88
CA ASP A 37 -7.88 1.80 -0.72
C ASP A 37 -8.42 0.91 -1.86
N THR A 38 -7.65 0.84 -2.96
CA THR A 38 -8.03 0.16 -4.20
C THR A 38 -8.01 -1.36 -4.01
N ALA A 39 -7.51 -1.87 -2.87
CA ALA A 39 -7.64 -3.29 -2.54
C ALA A 39 -9.10 -3.71 -2.38
N ASN A 40 -10.00 -2.80 -1.99
CA ASN A 40 -11.43 -3.12 -1.91
C ASN A 40 -12.09 -3.34 -3.28
N SER A 41 -11.47 -2.85 -4.36
CA SER A 41 -11.92 -3.10 -5.74
C SER A 41 -11.56 -4.51 -6.20
N ILE A 42 -10.62 -5.20 -5.55
CA ILE A 42 -10.29 -6.60 -5.83
C ILE A 42 -11.44 -7.46 -5.30
N GLN A 43 -12.00 -8.33 -6.14
CA GLN A 43 -13.05 -9.26 -5.71
C GLN A 43 -12.52 -10.26 -4.67
N THR A 44 -13.39 -10.75 -3.80
CA THR A 44 -13.02 -11.79 -2.83
C THR A 44 -12.86 -13.13 -3.54
N PHE A 45 -11.76 -13.85 -3.27
CA PHE A 45 -11.53 -15.20 -3.78
C PHE A 45 -11.80 -16.24 -2.69
N GLN A 46 -12.80 -17.10 -2.91
CA GLN A 46 -13.24 -18.10 -1.92
C GLN A 46 -12.43 -19.40 -2.02
N GLY A 47 -11.83 -19.67 -3.18
CA GLY A 47 -11.22 -20.95 -3.52
C GLY A 47 -12.25 -22.07 -3.68
N ASN A 48 -13.45 -21.76 -4.21
CA ASN A 48 -14.46 -22.77 -4.54
C ASN A 48 -14.44 -23.10 -6.05
N LYS A 49 -15.21 -24.10 -6.48
CA LYS A 49 -15.23 -24.57 -7.89
C LYS A 49 -15.70 -23.55 -8.93
N MET A 50 -16.38 -22.49 -8.49
CA MET A 50 -16.87 -21.41 -9.36
C MET A 50 -15.83 -20.30 -9.52
N ASP A 51 -14.83 -20.25 -8.64
CA ASP A 51 -13.77 -19.25 -8.74
C ASP A 51 -12.75 -19.67 -9.81
N ASN A 52 -12.26 -18.67 -10.56
CA ASN A 52 -11.15 -18.86 -11.49
C ASN A 52 -9.92 -18.12 -10.96
N ALA A 53 -8.93 -18.86 -10.48
CA ALA A 53 -7.71 -18.29 -9.90
C ALA A 53 -6.94 -17.43 -10.91
N SER A 54 -6.85 -17.86 -12.17
CA SER A 54 -6.12 -17.14 -13.22
C SER A 54 -6.76 -15.78 -13.53
N GLU A 55 -8.08 -15.74 -13.70
CA GLU A 55 -8.81 -14.48 -13.93
C GLU A 55 -8.75 -13.56 -12.71
N TRP A 56 -8.88 -14.12 -11.51
CA TRP A 56 -8.76 -13.35 -10.28
C TRP A 56 -7.37 -12.72 -10.13
N ILE A 57 -6.31 -13.48 -10.42
CA ILE A 57 -4.93 -12.96 -10.41
C ILE A 57 -4.72 -11.85 -11.44
N LYS A 58 -5.26 -11.98 -12.67
CA LYS A 58 -5.20 -10.91 -13.68
C LYS A 58 -5.82 -9.62 -13.16
N GLU A 59 -6.94 -9.71 -12.45
CA GLU A 59 -7.60 -8.53 -11.87
C GLU A 59 -6.75 -7.89 -10.75
N VAL A 60 -6.14 -8.71 -9.89
CA VAL A 60 -5.20 -8.22 -8.87
C VAL A 60 -4.03 -7.49 -9.53
N GLU A 61 -3.43 -8.05 -10.58
CA GLU A 61 -2.31 -7.42 -11.28
C GLU A 61 -2.73 -6.13 -12.00
N ARG A 62 -3.93 -6.10 -12.58
CA ARG A 62 -4.48 -4.90 -13.23
C ARG A 62 -4.66 -3.76 -12.23
N ILE A 63 -5.33 -4.00 -11.10
CA ILE A 63 -5.53 -3.00 -10.05
C ILE A 63 -4.19 -2.55 -9.46
N SER A 64 -3.29 -3.49 -9.20
CA SER A 64 -1.97 -3.19 -8.66
C SER A 64 -1.13 -2.33 -9.59
N THR A 65 -1.24 -2.55 -10.90
CA THR A 65 -0.56 -1.73 -11.91
C THR A 65 -1.12 -0.31 -11.94
N LEU A 66 -2.46 -0.17 -11.91
CA LEU A 66 -3.12 1.13 -11.88
C LEU A 66 -2.79 1.94 -10.61
N ALA A 67 -2.69 1.26 -9.47
CA ALA A 67 -2.38 1.86 -8.19
C ALA A 67 -0.87 1.91 -7.87
N ASN A 68 -0.02 1.47 -8.80
CA ASN A 68 1.44 1.41 -8.66
C ASN A 68 1.91 0.70 -7.37
N TYR A 69 1.32 -0.46 -7.06
CA TYR A 69 1.69 -1.24 -5.88
C TYR A 69 3.04 -1.94 -6.06
N ALA A 70 3.90 -1.83 -5.04
CA ALA A 70 5.05 -2.72 -4.88
C ALA A 70 4.59 -4.17 -4.67
N ASN A 71 5.47 -5.13 -4.94
CA ASN A 71 5.13 -6.55 -4.84
C ASN A 71 4.73 -6.98 -3.43
N GLU A 72 5.32 -6.42 -2.36
CA GLU A 72 4.91 -6.78 -0.99
C GLU A 72 3.48 -6.31 -0.68
N LEU A 73 3.12 -5.11 -1.14
CA LEU A 73 1.78 -4.55 -0.96
C LEU A 73 0.76 -5.31 -1.82
N LYS A 74 1.12 -5.66 -3.06
CA LYS A 74 0.30 -6.51 -3.93
C LYS A 74 -0.02 -7.86 -3.28
N LEU A 75 0.99 -8.53 -2.73
CA LEU A 75 0.81 -9.79 -2.01
C LEU A 75 -0.10 -9.62 -0.79
N THR A 76 0.15 -8.59 0.03
CA THR A 76 -0.67 -8.29 1.21
C THR A 76 -2.13 -8.04 0.84
N ASN A 77 -2.37 -7.27 -0.21
CA ASN A 77 -3.70 -6.95 -0.70
C ASN A 77 -4.39 -8.16 -1.34
N ALA A 78 -3.67 -9.06 -2.02
CA ALA A 78 -4.25 -10.29 -2.52
C ALA A 78 -4.68 -11.22 -1.37
N ILE A 79 -3.82 -11.37 -0.35
CA ILE A 79 -4.09 -12.20 0.83
C ILE A 79 -5.30 -11.68 1.61
N SER A 80 -5.44 -10.35 1.75
CA SER A 80 -6.56 -9.75 2.49
C SER A 80 -7.92 -10.01 1.84
N ARG A 81 -7.93 -10.35 0.55
CA ARG A 81 -9.13 -10.65 -0.26
C ARG A 81 -9.41 -12.15 -0.39
N LEU A 82 -8.67 -12.99 0.33
CA LEU A 82 -8.98 -14.40 0.44
C LEU A 82 -10.10 -14.66 1.45
N ALA A 83 -10.99 -15.56 1.10
CA ALA A 83 -12.02 -16.11 1.99
C ALA A 83 -12.10 -17.63 1.84
N GLY A 84 -12.98 -18.26 2.62
CA GLY A 84 -13.30 -19.68 2.48
C GLY A 84 -12.07 -20.61 2.45
N SER A 85 -12.06 -21.50 1.46
CA SER A 85 -11.00 -22.51 1.30
C SER A 85 -9.66 -21.88 0.93
N ALA A 86 -9.65 -20.78 0.18
CA ALA A 86 -8.43 -20.08 -0.18
C ALA A 86 -7.75 -19.45 1.03
N LYS A 87 -8.52 -18.85 1.95
CA LYS A 87 -7.99 -18.33 3.21
C LYS A 87 -7.41 -19.45 4.08
N ASN A 88 -8.09 -20.59 4.15
CA ASN A 88 -7.57 -21.76 4.88
C ASN A 88 -6.26 -22.27 4.28
N TRP A 89 -6.17 -22.31 2.94
CA TRP A 89 -4.92 -22.65 2.25
C TRP A 89 -3.81 -21.65 2.58
N GLN A 90 -4.09 -20.35 2.59
CA GLN A 90 -3.09 -19.34 2.95
C GLN A 90 -2.52 -19.58 4.35
N ILE A 91 -3.38 -19.84 5.33
CA ILE A 91 -2.97 -20.07 6.73
C ILE A 91 -2.17 -21.37 6.88
N THR A 92 -2.50 -22.42 6.14
CA THR A 92 -1.90 -23.75 6.31
C THR A 92 -0.69 -24.03 5.42
N GLN A 93 -0.62 -23.39 4.25
CA GLN A 93 0.39 -23.67 3.23
C GLN A 93 0.93 -22.39 2.58
N GLY A 94 0.04 -21.46 2.20
CA GLY A 94 0.38 -20.28 1.42
C GLY A 94 1.32 -19.29 2.13
N TYR A 95 1.35 -19.29 3.48
CA TYR A 95 2.25 -18.45 4.28
C TYR A 95 3.75 -18.67 4.01
N ARG A 96 4.11 -19.77 3.34
CA ARG A 96 5.49 -20.10 3.00
C ARG A 96 6.03 -19.28 1.82
N TYR A 97 5.14 -18.72 1.00
CA TYR A 97 5.50 -17.93 -0.17
C TYR A 97 5.45 -16.44 0.16
N ASN A 98 6.62 -15.82 0.27
CA ASN A 98 6.76 -14.40 0.60
C ASN A 98 6.97 -13.52 -0.65
N ASP A 99 7.23 -14.12 -1.81
CA ASP A 99 7.30 -13.43 -3.10
C ASP A 99 5.98 -13.53 -3.86
N TRP A 100 5.60 -12.45 -4.54
CA TRP A 100 4.37 -12.39 -5.35
C TRP A 100 4.34 -13.47 -6.43
N SER A 101 5.45 -13.68 -7.13
CA SER A 101 5.51 -14.59 -8.27
C SER A 101 5.37 -16.04 -7.83
N GLU A 102 6.06 -16.42 -6.76
CA GLU A 102 5.95 -17.75 -6.15
C GLU A 102 4.55 -18.02 -5.60
N TRP A 103 4.00 -17.05 -4.86
CA TRP A 103 2.67 -17.16 -4.28
C TRP A 103 1.58 -17.28 -5.36
N LYS A 104 1.68 -16.47 -6.43
CA LYS A 104 0.79 -16.50 -7.60
C LYS A 104 0.82 -17.87 -8.28
N ALA A 105 2.00 -18.44 -8.48
CA ALA A 105 2.15 -19.77 -9.07
C ALA A 105 1.47 -20.83 -8.20
N ALA A 106 1.70 -20.78 -6.89
CA ALA A 106 1.14 -21.73 -5.94
C ALA A 106 -0.39 -21.66 -5.88
N ILE A 107 -0.99 -20.47 -5.78
CA ILE A 107 -2.46 -20.34 -5.69
C ILE A 107 -3.17 -20.71 -6.99
N THR A 108 -2.52 -20.56 -8.14
CA THR A 108 -3.08 -20.91 -9.45
C THR A 108 -2.99 -22.41 -9.75
N SER A 109 -2.08 -23.13 -9.09
CA SER A 109 -1.91 -24.58 -9.23
C SER A 109 -2.89 -25.43 -8.39
N ARG A 110 -3.82 -24.79 -7.67
CA ARG A 110 -4.86 -25.46 -6.87
C ARG A 110 -6.05 -25.87 -7.72
#